data_AF-A0AAV5YFW1-F1
#
_entry.id   AF-A0AAV5YFW1-F1
#
_cell.length_a   1.000
_cell.length_b   1.000
_cell.length_c   1.000
_cell.angle_alpha   90.00
_cell.angle_beta   90.00
_cell.angle_gamma   90.00
#
_symmetry.space_group_name_H-M   'P 1'
#
loop_
_entity.id
_entity.type
_entity.pdbx_description
1 polymer ?
#
loop_
_entity_poly.entity_id
_entity_poly.type
_entity_poly.pdbx_seq_one_letter_code
_entity_poly.pdbx_strand_id
1 'polypeptide(L)'
;MSDTRAITLTVNGEPRQAMVDVRTTLVDVLRDQLRLTGTHVGCEHGVCGACTVLVDGEPVRGCLMLAVQADGRGVETVESLAPDPAHLNPLQAEF
;
A
#
# COMPACT_ATOMS: atom_id res chain seq x y z
N MET A 1 3.38 -8.29 23.91
CA MET A 1 4.61 -8.63 23.17
C MET A 1 4.33 -8.38 21.71
N SER A 2 5.15 -7.59 21.04
CA SER A 2 5.06 -7.37 19.58
C SER A 2 5.81 -8.52 18.90
N ASP A 3 5.10 -9.36 18.13
CA ASP A 3 5.73 -10.36 17.25
C ASP A 3 5.99 -9.65 15.92
N THR A 4 7.27 -9.58 15.53
CA THR A 4 7.70 -8.84 14.35
C THR A 4 8.29 -9.77 13.31
N ARG A 5 8.03 -9.49 12.04
CA ARG A 5 8.49 -10.27 10.89
C ARG A 5 9.14 -9.37 9.85
N ALA A 6 10.23 -9.85 9.27
CA ALA A 6 10.78 -9.27 8.05
C ALA A 6 9.89 -9.70 6.88
N ILE A 7 9.48 -8.74 6.07
CA ILE A 7 8.75 -9.00 4.82
C ILE A 7 9.46 -8.30 3.67
N THR A 8 9.30 -8.83 2.46
CA THR A 8 9.73 -8.22 1.20
C THR A 8 8.52 -7.98 0.31
N LEU A 9 8.43 -6.80 -0.28
CA LEU A 9 7.36 -6.38 -1.17
C LEU A 9 7.96 -5.84 -2.46
N THR A 10 7.24 -5.93 -3.57
CA THR A 10 7.54 -5.08 -4.75
C THR A 10 6.50 -3.97 -4.79
N VAL A 11 6.86 -2.76 -4.36
CA VAL A 11 5.93 -1.63 -4.28
C VAL A 11 6.20 -0.66 -5.42
N ASN A 12 5.21 -0.41 -6.27
CA ASN A 12 5.32 0.45 -7.45
C ASN A 12 6.51 0.07 -8.36
N GLY A 13 6.77 -1.24 -8.49
CA GLY A 13 7.87 -1.78 -9.28
C GLY A 13 9.23 -1.81 -8.56
N GLU A 14 9.34 -1.28 -7.35
CA GLU A 14 10.59 -1.25 -6.58
C GLU A 14 10.58 -2.27 -5.43
N PRO A 15 11.64 -3.08 -5.26
CA PRO A 15 11.74 -3.98 -4.12
C PRO A 15 11.92 -3.20 -2.82
N ARG A 16 11.10 -3.51 -1.81
CA ARG A 16 11.11 -2.91 -0.48
C ARG A 16 11.16 -4.00 0.58
N GLN A 17 11.89 -3.74 1.67
CA GLN A 17 11.90 -4.60 2.85
C GLN A 17 11.40 -3.81 4.05
N ALA A 18 10.63 -4.47 4.92
CA ALA A 18 10.08 -3.87 6.12
C ALA A 18 10.09 -4.86 7.29
N MET A 19 10.35 -4.35 8.49
CA MET A 19 10.13 -5.07 9.74
C MET A 19 8.79 -4.64 10.32
N VAL A 20 7.83 -5.56 10.34
CA VAL A 20 6.43 -5.24 10.65
C VAL A 20 5.95 -6.06 11.85
N ASP A 21 5.11 -5.50 12.70
CA ASP A 21 4.34 -6.31 13.66
C ASP A 21 3.33 -7.15 12.86
N VAL A 22 3.12 -8.40 13.27
CA VAL A 22 2.18 -9.31 12.59
C VAL A 22 0.75 -8.76 12.49
N ARG A 23 0.37 -7.80 13.34
CA ARG A 23 -0.95 -7.13 13.29
C ARG A 23 -0.98 -5.83 12.49
N THR A 24 0.17 -5.35 11.99
CA THR A 24 0.21 -4.12 11.20
C THR A 24 -0.48 -4.35 9.86
N THR A 25 -1.39 -3.44 9.49
CA THR A 25 -2.10 -3.52 8.21
C THR A 25 -1.18 -3.10 7.06
N LEU A 26 -1.52 -3.51 5.83
CA LEU A 26 -0.78 -3.14 4.64
C LEU A 26 -0.77 -1.61 4.45
N VAL A 27 -1.92 -0.95 4.66
CA VAL A 27 -1.99 0.51 4.51
C VAL A 27 -1.11 1.24 5.54
N ASP A 28 -0.99 0.74 6.76
CA ASP A 28 -0.12 1.35 7.77
C ASP A 28 1.36 1.20 7.39
N VAL A 29 1.78 0.02 6.87
CA VAL A 29 3.16 -0.17 6.41
C VAL A 29 3.49 0.76 5.24
N LEU A 30 2.59 0.87 4.26
CA LEU A 30 2.76 1.76 3.11
C LEU A 30 2.94 3.22 3.57
N ARG A 31 2.06 3.70 4.44
CA ARG A 31 2.02 5.10 4.87
C ARG A 31 3.13 5.46 5.85
N ASP A 32 3.30 4.65 6.90
CA ASP A 32 4.11 5.05 8.06
C ASP A 32 5.56 4.60 7.92
N GLN A 33 5.78 3.40 7.40
CA GLN A 33 7.13 2.86 7.22
C GLN A 33 7.72 3.19 5.86
N LEU A 34 6.98 2.94 4.77
CA LEU A 34 7.45 3.17 3.41
C LEU A 34 7.21 4.61 2.91
N ARG A 35 6.48 5.42 3.68
CA ARG A 35 6.23 6.84 3.43
C ARG A 35 5.51 7.11 2.10
N LEU A 36 4.74 6.15 1.62
CA LEU A 36 3.80 6.25 0.50
C LEU A 36 2.43 6.68 1.04
N THR A 37 2.27 7.99 1.20
CA THR A 37 1.17 8.59 1.97
C THR A 37 -0.08 8.88 1.13
N GLY A 38 -0.06 8.65 -0.18
CA GLY A 38 -1.18 8.88 -1.09
C GLY A 38 -2.34 7.90 -0.90
N THR A 39 -2.08 6.71 -0.36
CA THR A 39 -3.15 5.81 0.10
C THR A 39 -3.72 6.34 1.41
N HIS A 40 -5.04 6.57 1.47
CA HIS A 40 -5.68 7.18 2.63
C HIS A 40 -6.36 6.17 3.56
N VAL A 41 -6.50 6.54 4.83
CA VAL A 41 -7.27 5.78 5.82
C VAL A 41 -8.48 6.61 6.23
N GLY A 42 -9.68 6.04 6.10
CA GLY A 42 -10.94 6.73 6.44
C GLY A 42 -11.75 5.96 7.47
N CYS A 43 -12.29 4.79 7.08
CA CYS A 43 -13.17 4.01 7.96
C CYS A 43 -12.49 2.87 8.71
N GLU A 44 -11.31 2.39 8.27
CA GLU A 44 -10.57 1.24 8.84
C GLU A 44 -11.31 -0.12 8.87
N HIS A 45 -12.54 -0.18 8.37
CA HIS A 45 -13.38 -1.38 8.42
C HIS A 45 -13.88 -1.81 7.01
N GLY A 46 -13.15 -1.40 5.96
CA GLY A 46 -13.36 -1.84 4.57
C GLY A 46 -14.49 -1.17 3.77
N VAL A 47 -15.28 -0.31 4.41
CA VAL A 47 -16.49 0.30 3.81
C VAL A 47 -16.17 1.42 2.82
N CYS A 48 -15.35 2.41 3.19
CA CYS A 48 -15.19 3.65 2.41
C CYS A 48 -14.30 3.51 1.16
N GLY A 49 -13.40 2.52 1.13
CA GLY A 49 -12.48 2.30 0.00
C GLY A 49 -11.33 3.31 -0.16
N ALA A 50 -11.15 4.26 0.74
CA ALA A 50 -10.04 5.22 0.67
C ALA A 50 -8.64 4.57 0.73
N CYS A 51 -8.55 3.36 1.31
CA CYS A 51 -7.31 2.58 1.46
C CYS A 51 -7.10 1.57 0.33
N THR A 52 -7.76 1.74 -0.82
CA THR A 52 -7.67 0.78 -1.92
C THR A 52 -6.30 0.88 -2.58
N VAL A 53 -5.64 -0.27 -2.70
CA VAL A 53 -4.40 -0.48 -3.46
C VAL A 53 -4.59 -1.70 -4.35
N LEU A 54 -3.74 -1.88 -5.35
CA LEU A 54 -3.70 -3.14 -6.10
C LEU A 54 -2.67 -4.07 -5.47
N VAL A 55 -3.02 -5.33 -5.29
CA VAL A 55 -2.08 -6.38 -4.90
C VAL A 55 -2.11 -7.47 -5.94
N ASP A 56 -0.99 -7.64 -6.66
CA ASP A 56 -0.88 -8.45 -7.87
C ASP A 56 -1.98 -8.13 -8.91
N GLY A 57 -2.25 -6.84 -9.12
CA GLY A 57 -3.25 -6.34 -10.07
C GLY A 57 -4.70 -6.32 -9.57
N GLU A 58 -5.01 -6.92 -8.42
CA GLU A 58 -6.37 -6.98 -7.87
C GLU A 58 -6.62 -5.91 -6.80
N PRO A 59 -7.77 -5.21 -6.81
CA PRO A 59 -8.07 -4.17 -5.82
C PRO A 59 -8.35 -4.78 -4.44
N VAL A 60 -7.59 -4.33 -3.43
CA VAL A 60 -7.68 -4.80 -2.04
C VAL A 60 -7.87 -3.62 -1.08
N ARG A 61 -8.65 -3.84 -0.02
CA ARG A 61 -8.73 -2.90 1.11
C ARG A 61 -7.46 -3.02 1.96
N GLY A 62 -6.53 -2.09 1.81
CA GLY A 62 -5.25 -2.12 2.54
C GLY A 62 -5.40 -2.10 4.06
N CYS A 63 -6.51 -1.57 4.59
CA CYS A 63 -6.79 -1.60 6.03
C CYS A 63 -7.29 -2.95 6.55
N LEU A 64 -7.67 -3.89 5.68
CA LEU A 64 -8.15 -5.23 6.04
C LEU A 64 -7.18 -6.35 5.66
N MET A 65 -6.05 -6.01 5.04
CA MET A 65 -4.97 -6.94 4.75
C MET A 65 -3.81 -6.67 5.71
N LEU A 66 -3.29 -7.70 6.36
CA LEU A 66 -2.08 -7.56 7.17
C LEU A 66 -0.86 -7.47 6.27
N ALA A 67 0.14 -6.67 6.65
CA ALA A 67 1.35 -6.51 5.86
C ALA A 67 2.10 -7.84 5.67
N VAL A 68 2.08 -8.72 6.69
CA VAL A 68 2.65 -10.07 6.59
C VAL A 68 1.96 -10.97 5.57
N GLN A 69 0.72 -10.70 5.18
CA GLN A 69 0.05 -11.42 4.09
C GLN A 69 0.48 -10.92 2.71
N ALA A 70 1.12 -9.74 2.64
CA ALA A 70 1.62 -9.18 1.41
C ALA A 70 3.06 -9.62 1.11
N ASP A 71 3.73 -10.34 2.01
CA ASP A 71 5.10 -10.81 1.82
C ASP A 71 5.26 -11.58 0.50
N GLY A 72 6.24 -11.17 -0.30
CA GLY A 72 6.53 -11.66 -1.64
C GLY A 72 5.63 -11.12 -2.76
N ARG A 73 4.63 -10.27 -2.47
CA ARG A 73 3.64 -9.79 -3.46
C ARG A 73 4.00 -8.43 -4.07
N GLY A 74 3.42 -8.16 -5.24
CA GLY A 74 3.43 -6.84 -5.88
C GLY A 74 2.32 -5.96 -5.34
N VAL A 75 2.63 -4.71 -4.99
CA VAL A 75 1.66 -3.71 -4.50
C VAL A 75 1.78 -2.44 -5.33
N GLU A 76 0.66 -1.96 -5.85
CA GLU A 76 0.60 -0.69 -6.58
C GLU A 76 -0.30 0.31 -5.81
N THR A 77 0.27 1.46 -5.50
CA THR A 77 -0.41 2.58 -4.84
C THR A 77 -0.69 3.70 -5.83
N VAL A 78 -1.39 4.76 -5.42
CA VAL A 78 -1.68 5.92 -6.29
C VAL A 78 -0.41 6.59 -6.82
N GLU A 79 0.69 6.55 -6.08
CA GLU A 79 1.98 7.08 -6.47
C GLU A 79 2.56 6.39 -7.73
N SER A 80 2.15 5.15 -8.03
CA SER A 80 2.56 4.47 -9.28
C SER A 80 1.98 5.09 -10.54
N LEU A 81 0.84 5.79 -10.41
CA LEU A 81 0.09 6.32 -11.54
C LEU A 81 0.79 7.50 -12.22
N ALA A 82 1.60 8.26 -11.46
CA ALA A 82 2.46 9.34 -11.94
C ALA A 82 3.78 9.33 -11.17
N PRO A 83 4.79 8.56 -11.65
CA PRO A 83 6.11 8.49 -11.00
C PRO A 83 6.82 9.86 -10.94
N ASP A 84 6.48 10.77 -11.84
CA ASP A 84 6.87 12.17 -11.79
C ASP A 84 5.63 13.02 -11.42
N PRO A 85 5.64 13.73 -10.27
CA PRO A 85 4.55 14.62 -9.88
C PRO A 85 4.23 15.71 -10.90
N ALA A 86 5.16 16.06 -11.78
CA ALA A 86 4.94 17.03 -12.85
C ALA A 86 4.16 16.46 -14.05
N HIS A 87 4.05 15.13 -14.16
CA HIS A 87 3.45 14.44 -15.29
C HIS A 87 2.34 13.49 -14.84
N LEU A 88 1.11 14.03 -14.81
CA LEU A 88 -0.09 13.25 -14.54
C LEU A 88 -0.37 12.28 -15.69
N ASN A 89 -0.88 11.09 -15.37
CA ASN A 89 -1.43 10.22 -16.40
C ASN A 89 -2.80 10.74 -16.89
N PRO A 90 -3.34 10.20 -17.99
CA PRO A 90 -4.61 10.66 -18.55
C PRO A 90 -5.78 10.60 -17.56
N LEU A 91 -5.82 9.64 -16.64
CA LEU A 91 -6.90 9.54 -15.65
C LEU A 91 -6.78 10.65 -14.59
N GLN A 92 -5.56 10.89 -14.08
CA GLN A 92 -5.29 11.92 -13.08
C GLN A 92 -5.41 13.34 -13.63
N ALA A 93 -5.17 13.56 -14.93
CA ALA A 93 -5.32 14.87 -15.55
C ALA A 93 -6.79 15.31 -15.70
N GLU A 94 -7.74 14.36 -15.66
CA GLU A 94 -9.17 14.60 -15.83
C GLU A 94 -9.92 14.80 -14.49
N PHE A 95 -9.30 14.49 -13.34
CA PHE A 95 -9.90 14.53 -11.99
C PHE A 95 -9.09 15.39 -11.02
#